data_AF-A0A9R1NW61-F1
#
_entry.id   AF-A0A9R1NW61-F1
#
_cell.length_a   1.000
_cell.length_b   1.000
_cell.length_c   1.000
_cell.angle_alpha   90.00
_cell.angle_beta   90.00
_cell.angle_gamma   90.00
#
_symmetry.space_group_name_H-M   'P 1'
#
loop_
_entity.id
_entity.type
_entity.pdbx_description
1 polymer ?
#
loop_
_entity_poly.entity_id
_entity_poly.type
_entity_poly.pdbx_seq_one_letter_code
_entity_poly.pdbx_strand_id
1 'polypeptide(L)' 'MPSNGYTVVVPRTEVHRDGDCHRAVHVWIYYESTGELLLQRRADCKDSRPGQWDISSAGHITVGDSSLSSAR' A
#
# COMPACT_ATOMS: atom_id res chain seq x y z
N MET A 1 16.50 10.72 -15.67
CA MET A 1 15.49 9.76 -15.18
C MET A 1 15.29 8.71 -16.27
N PRO A 2 15.49 7.41 -16.02
CA PRO A 2 15.18 6.38 -17.02
C PRO A 2 13.69 6.39 -17.34
N SER A 3 13.33 6.12 -18.59
CA SER A 3 11.99 6.28 -19.17
C SER A 3 10.86 5.54 -18.43
N ASN A 4 11.19 4.61 -17.53
CA ASN A 4 10.24 3.73 -16.86
C ASN A 4 10.14 3.97 -15.33
N GLY A 5 10.81 4.98 -14.77
CA GLY A 5 10.62 5.40 -13.38
C GLY A 5 11.06 4.43 -12.26
N TYR A 6 11.58 3.25 -12.59
CA TYR A 6 12.12 2.28 -11.64
C TYR A 6 13.65 2.24 -11.71
N THR A 7 14.31 2.16 -10.55
CA THR A 7 15.78 2.08 -10.46
C THR A 7 16.25 0.66 -10.16
N VAL A 8 15.55 -0.06 -9.27
CA VAL A 8 15.82 -1.45 -8.86
C VAL A 8 14.50 -2.13 -8.44
N VAL A 9 14.43 -3.45 -8.57
CA VAL A 9 13.33 -4.29 -8.05
C VAL A 9 13.85 -5.06 -6.83
N VAL A 10 13.18 -4.91 -5.69
CA VAL A 10 13.64 -5.46 -4.40
C VAL A 10 12.49 -6.21 -3.73
N PRO A 11 12.73 -7.36 -3.06
CA PRO A 11 11.71 -8.06 -2.29
C PRO A 11 11.08 -7.18 -1.20
N ARG A 12 9.78 -7.34 -0.95
CA ARG A 12 9.02 -6.56 0.05
C ARG A 12 9.66 -6.63 1.46
N THR A 13 10.20 -7.77 1.84
CA THR A 13 10.83 -7.95 3.15
C THR A 13 12.10 -7.11 3.30
N GLU A 14 12.90 -7.02 2.23
CA GLU A 14 14.16 -6.26 2.24
C GLU A 14 13.89 -4.76 2.22
N VAL A 15 12.99 -4.31 1.34
CA VAL A 15 12.63 -2.88 1.23
C VAL A 15 12.04 -2.33 2.53
N HIS A 16 11.28 -3.15 3.28
CA HIS A 16 10.74 -2.77 4.59
C HIS A 16 11.75 -2.86 5.73
N ARG A 17 12.71 -3.79 5.67
CA ARG A 17 13.80 -3.90 6.65
C ARG A 17 14.73 -2.71 6.56
N ASP A 18 15.10 -2.32 5.34
CA ASP A 18 16.15 -1.33 5.09
C ASP A 18 15.60 0.11 5.00
N GLY A 19 14.26 0.26 4.95
CA GLY A 19 13.61 1.57 4.91
C GLY A 19 13.63 2.24 3.55
N ASP A 20 13.84 1.45 2.49
CA ASP A 20 13.94 1.94 1.13
C ASP A 20 12.60 2.43 0.58
N CYS A 21 12.69 3.48 -0.24
CA CYS A 21 11.53 4.01 -0.94
C CYS A 21 10.98 3.00 -1.95
N HIS A 22 9.66 2.76 -1.87
CA HIS A 22 8.94 1.91 -2.81
C HIS A 22 7.58 2.48 -3.13
N ARG A 23 7.02 2.06 -4.27
CA ARG A 23 5.68 2.48 -4.69
C ARG A 23 4.62 1.66 -3.97
N ALA A 24 3.61 2.36 -3.46
CA ALA A 24 2.44 1.78 -2.83
C ALA A 24 1.18 2.42 -3.41
N VAL A 25 0.05 1.74 -3.22
CA VAL A 25 -1.29 2.26 -3.53
C VAL A 25 -2.12 2.29 -2.26
N HIS A 26 -2.83 3.40 -2.07
CA HIS A 26 -3.71 3.66 -0.94
C HIS A 26 -5.12 3.90 -1.45
N VAL A 27 -6.08 3.13 -0.95
CA VAL A 27 -7.50 3.23 -1.31
C VAL A 27 -8.28 3.73 -0.10
N TRP A 28 -9.11 4.74 -0.34
CA TRP A 28 -10.00 5.35 0.65
C TRP A 28 -11.44 5.12 0.22
N ILE A 29 -12.24 4.50 1.08
CA ILE A 29 -13.66 4.24 0.85
C ILE A 29 -14.44 5.19 1.76
N TYR A 30 -15.11 6.14 1.13
CA TYR A 30 -15.93 7.15 1.77
C TYR A 30 -17.41 6.91 1.43
N TYR A 31 -18.26 6.89 2.44
CA TYR A 31 -19.69 6.71 2.27
C TYR A 31 -20.39 8.07 2.35
N GLU A 32 -20.72 8.63 1.19
CA GLU A 32 -21.16 10.02 1.06
C GLU A 32 -22.43 10.36 1.84
N SER A 33 -23.38 9.42 1.94
CA SER A 33 -24.67 9.68 2.57
C SER A 33 -24.58 9.86 4.09
N THR A 34 -23.61 9.22 4.75
CA THR A 34 -23.39 9.34 6.20
C THR A 34 -22.18 10.22 6.53
N GLY A 35 -21.29 10.47 5.56
CA GLY A 35 -20.04 11.17 5.77
C GLY A 35 -18.98 10.32 6.49
N GLU A 36 -19.13 8.99 6.47
CA GLU A 36 -18.23 8.07 7.15
C GLU A 36 -17.08 7.62 6.26
N LEU A 37 -15.91 7.41 6.86
CA LEU A 37 -14.75 6.86 6.21
C LEU A 37 -14.44 5.47 6.77
N LEU A 38 -14.32 4.48 5.89
CA LEU A 38 -13.95 3.13 6.30
C LEU A 38 -12.46 3.08 6.66
N LEU A 39 -12.15 2.65 7.88
CA LEU A 39 -10.79 2.32 8.31
C LEU A 39 -10.66 0.82 8.51
N GLN A 40 -9.50 0.25 8.19
CA GLN A 40 -9.23 -1.16 8.48
C GLN A 40 -8.53 -1.30 9.84
N ARG A 41 -8.93 -2.27 10.65
CA ARG A 41 -8.10 -2.73 11.77
C ARG A 41 -7.21 -3.85 11.26
N ARG A 42 -5.90 -3.65 11.31
CA ARG A 42 -4.93 -4.64 10.82
C ARG A 42 -5.00 -5.91 11.67
N ALA A 43 -4.90 -7.06 11.01
CA ALA A 43 -4.81 -8.34 11.71
C ALA A 43 -3.56 -8.42 12.58
N ASP A 44 -3.67 -9.09 13.73
CA ASP A 44 -2.57 -9.22 14.69
C ASP A 44 -1.37 -10.01 14.15
N CYS A 45 -1.57 -10.81 13.10
CA CYS A 45 -0.53 -11.56 12.42
C CYS A 45 0.24 -10.76 11.35
N LYS A 46 -0.06 -9.47 11.16
CA LYS A 46 0.68 -8.64 10.21
C LYS A 46 2.11 -8.38 10.72
N ASP A 47 3.07 -8.53 9.82
CA ASP A 47 4.49 -8.27 10.04
C ASP A 47 4.81 -6.81 10.41
N SER A 48 3.94 -5.90 10.00
CA SER A 48 4.04 -4.46 10.19
C SER A 48 2.77 -3.95 10.86
N ARG A 49 2.93 -3.20 11.96
CA ARG A 49 1.84 -2.49 12.66
C ARG A 49 0.62 -3.40 12.96
N PRO A 50 0.79 -4.58 13.60
CA PRO A 50 -0.34 -5.44 13.95
C PRO A 50 -1.32 -4.73 14.90
N GLY A 51 -2.62 -5.03 14.76
CA GLY A 51 -3.69 -4.50 15.62
C GLY A 51 -4.03 -3.02 15.46
N GLN A 52 -3.25 -2.25 14.68
CA GLN A 52 -3.45 -0.81 14.48
C GLN A 52 -4.54 -0.50 13.44
N TRP A 53 -5.14 0.69 13.58
CA TRP A 53 -6.00 1.27 12.55
C TRP A 53 -5.15 1.77 11.38
N ASP A 54 -5.65 1.57 10.18
CA ASP A 54 -5.00 1.91 8.92
C ASP A 54 -6.07 2.41 7.93
N ILE A 55 -5.65 2.93 6.78
CA ILE A 55 -6.54 3.38 5.70
C ILE A 55 -7.44 2.24 5.20
N SER A 56 -8.48 2.50 4.39
CA SER A 56 -9.44 1.46 3.98
C SER A 56 -8.79 0.23 3.35
N SER A 57 -7.82 0.43 2.45
CA SER A 57 -6.94 -0.62 1.94
C SER A 57 -5.61 -0.04 1.45
N ALA A 58 -4.52 -0.78 1.61
CA ALA A 58 -3.17 -0.40 1.19
C ALA A 58 -2.45 -1.61 0.59
N GLY A 59 -1.61 -1.38 -0.43
CA GLY A 59 -0.87 -2.44 -1.10
C GLY A 59 0.39 -1.95 -1.82
N HIS A 60 1.20 -2.91 -2.26
CA HIS A 60 2.42 -2.67 -3.05
C HIS A 60 2.08 -2.63 -4.53
N ILE A 61 2.79 -1.78 -5.30
CA ILE A 61 2.69 -1.78 -6.76
C ILE A 61 3.78 -2.71 -7.30
N THR A 62 3.37 -3.78 -8.01
CA THR A 62 4.31 -4.67 -8.69
C THR A 62 4.96 -3.96 -9.87
N VAL A 63 6.17 -4.36 -10.23
CA VAL A 63 6.87 -3.83 -11.40
C VAL A 63 6.03 -4.06 -12.65
N GLY A 64 5.84 -2.99 -13.43
CA GLY A 64 5.00 -3.01 -14.64
C GLY A 64 3.52 -2.73 -14.37
N ASP A 65 3.05 -2.84 -13.13
CA ASP A 65 1.66 -2.54 -12.81
C ASP A 65 1.41 -1.03 -12.66
N SER A 66 0.19 -0.64 -12.98
CA SER A 66 -0.33 0.69 -12.68
C SER A 66 -0.85 0.75 -11.24
N SER A 67 -1.02 1.95 -10.69
CA SER A 67 -1.72 2.13 -9.42
C SER A 67 -3.16 1.62 -9.49
N LEU A 68 -3.85 1.82 -10.62
CA LEU A 68 -5.23 1.37 -10.80
C LEU A 68 -5.36 -0.15 -10.81
N SER A 69 -4.48 -0.86 -11.51
CA SER A 69 -4.49 -2.33 -11.53
C SER A 69 -4.13 -2.91 -10.16
N SER A 70 -3.24 -2.26 -9.42
CA SER A 70 -2.84 -2.67 -8.07
C SER A 70 -3.92 -2.41 -7.00
N ALA A 71 -4.89 -1.53 -7.28
CA ALA A 71 -5.97 -1.17 -6.36
C ALA A 71 -7.23 -2.01 -6.50
N ARG A 72 -7.32 -2.84 -7.56
CA ARG A 72 -8.49 -3.71 -7.84
C ARG A 72 -8.40 -5.00 -7.05
#